data_AF-A0A9Q3GYF4-F1
#
_entry.id   AF-A0A9Q3GYF4-F1
#
_cell.length_a   1.000
_cell.length_b   1.000
_cell.length_c   1.000
_cell.angle_alpha   90.00
_cell.angle_beta   90.00
_cell.angle_gamma   90.00
#
_symmetry.space_group_name_H-M   'P 1'
#
loop_
_entity.id
_entity.type
_entity.pdbx_description
1 polymer ?
#
loop_
_entity_poly.entity_id
_entity_poly.type
_entity_poly.pdbx_seq_one_letter_code
_entity_poly.pdbx_strand_id
1 'polypeptide(L)'
;MLRKNRPAFAIGGEPLAKIRGHDMELYLHVERPCSPMLRRLLYPASLETRKEIVKLINELLDMDVMRNMGHNDMVEIITPVHISWHDCKYRLCEDFKALTNYKETDRYPISRIPDSLDKLAKAIYIAKMD
;
A
#
# COMPACT_ATOMS: atom_id res chain seq x y z
N MET A 1 24.10 10.61 13.56
CA MET A 1 23.35 10.31 12.33
C MET A 1 21.98 11.00 12.34
N LEU A 2 21.10 10.67 13.29
CA LEU A 2 19.74 11.25 13.39
C LEU A 2 19.67 12.79 13.44
N ARG A 3 20.49 13.45 14.27
CA ARG A 3 20.49 14.93 14.37
C ARG A 3 20.93 15.65 13.08
N LYS A 4 21.80 15.02 12.29
CA LYS A 4 22.35 15.62 11.05
C LYS A 4 21.48 15.30 9.83
N ASN A 5 20.87 14.12 9.80
CA ASN A 5 20.10 13.62 8.67
C ASN A 5 18.62 13.42 9.04
N ARG A 6 18.06 14.32 9.86
CA ARG A 6 16.68 14.25 10.36
C ARG A 6 15.63 13.93 9.28
N PRO A 7 15.64 14.54 8.07
CA PRO A 7 14.63 14.25 7.05
C PRO A 7 14.76 12.85 6.41
N ALA A 8 15.87 12.14 6.64
CA ALA A 8 16.07 10.79 6.10
C ALA A 8 15.48 9.69 7.01
N PHE A 9 14.97 10.05 8.19
CA PHE A 9 14.37 9.10 9.13
C PHE A 9 12.87 9.33 9.22
N ALA A 10 12.09 8.25 9.21
CA ALA A 10 10.65 8.28 9.47
C ALA A 10 10.39 8.61 10.95
N ILE A 11 10.49 9.89 11.30
CA ILE A 11 10.17 10.42 12.62
C ILE A 11 8.68 10.80 12.60
N GLY A 12 7.93 10.36 13.63
CA GLY A 12 6.49 10.59 13.69
C GLY A 12 6.10 12.06 13.54
N GLY A 13 5.13 12.34 12.67
CA GLY A 13 4.54 13.67 12.45
C GLY A 13 4.84 14.30 11.09
N GLU A 14 5.76 13.76 10.30
CA GLU A 14 5.99 14.20 8.91
C GLU A 14 5.15 13.36 7.93
N PRO A 15 4.52 13.97 6.91
CA PRO A 15 3.70 13.24 5.94
C PRO A 15 4.59 12.33 5.07
N LEU A 16 4.27 11.04 5.04
CA LEU A 16 5.06 10.03 4.32
C LEU A 16 4.96 10.18 2.79
N ALA A 17 3.88 10.76 2.27
CA ALA A 17 3.49 10.71 0.86
C ALA A 17 3.72 12.02 0.08
N LYS A 18 4.83 12.74 0.32
CA LYS A 18 5.06 14.07 -0.30
C LYS A 18 5.96 14.09 -1.55
N ILE A 19 6.35 12.93 -2.07
CA ILE A 19 7.18 12.85 -3.28
C ILE A 19 6.31 13.10 -4.50
N ARG A 20 6.61 14.16 -5.26
CA ARG A 20 5.88 14.55 -6.48
C ARG A 20 6.62 14.07 -7.74
N GLY A 21 5.87 13.80 -8.80
CA GLY A 21 6.41 13.47 -10.13
C GLY A 21 6.89 12.02 -10.28
N HIS A 22 6.49 11.15 -9.34
CA HIS A 22 6.77 9.70 -9.38
C HIS A 22 5.45 8.93 -9.39
N ASP A 23 4.46 9.46 -10.12
CA ASP A 23 3.15 8.83 -10.25
C ASP A 23 3.30 7.53 -11.04
N MET A 24 2.59 6.47 -10.60
CA MET A 24 2.65 5.16 -11.22
C MET A 24 1.40 4.91 -12.04
N GLU A 25 1.58 4.56 -13.31
CA GLU A 25 0.50 4.05 -14.16
C GLU A 25 0.36 2.53 -13.95
N LEU A 26 -0.88 2.07 -13.79
CA LEU A 26 -1.20 0.65 -13.68
C LEU A 26 -2.05 0.24 -14.87
N TYR A 27 -1.55 -0.71 -15.67
CA TYR A 27 -2.26 -1.25 -16.82
C TYR A 27 -3.05 -2.51 -16.43
N LEU A 28 -4.28 -2.59 -16.96
CA LEU A 28 -5.19 -3.72 -16.77
C LEU A 28 -5.44 -4.40 -18.12
N HIS A 29 -5.51 -5.72 -18.14
CA HIS A 29 -5.84 -6.52 -19.32
C HIS A 29 -7.35 -6.60 -19.61
N VAL A 30 -8.14 -5.64 -19.14
CA VAL A 30 -9.60 -5.62 -19.26
C VAL A 30 -10.03 -4.34 -19.96
N GLU A 31 -10.87 -4.49 -20.98
CA GLU A 31 -11.54 -3.36 -21.62
C GLU A 31 -12.67 -2.84 -20.75
N ARG A 32 -12.92 -1.53 -20.82
CA ARG A 32 -14.07 -0.94 -20.11
C ARG A 32 -15.36 -1.35 -20.83
N PRO A 33 -16.44 -1.68 -20.09
CA PRO A 33 -16.57 -1.62 -18.64
C PRO A 33 -15.91 -2.79 -17.89
N CYS A 34 -15.27 -2.48 -16.76
CA CYS A 34 -14.63 -3.46 -15.90
C CYS A 34 -15.60 -4.59 -15.46
N SER A 35 -15.08 -5.82 -15.37
CA SER A 35 -15.84 -7.00 -14.91
C SER A 35 -16.53 -6.76 -13.56
N PRO A 36 -17.75 -7.28 -13.32
CA PRO A 36 -18.42 -7.21 -12.02
C PRO A 36 -17.58 -7.77 -10.86
N MET A 37 -16.63 -8.67 -11.14
CA MET A 37 -15.69 -9.21 -10.15
C MET A 37 -14.76 -8.15 -9.55
N LEU A 38 -14.56 -7.02 -10.23
CA LEU A 38 -13.83 -5.87 -9.70
C LEU A 38 -14.71 -4.95 -8.84
N ARG A 39 -16.02 -5.18 -8.74
CA ARG A 39 -16.95 -4.43 -7.90
C ARG A 39 -17.44 -5.29 -6.75
N ARG A 40 -16.53 -5.67 -5.87
CA ARG A 40 -16.85 -6.60 -4.77
C ARG A 40 -17.56 -5.86 -3.64
N LEU A 41 -18.52 -6.54 -3.02
CA LEU A 41 -19.17 -6.06 -1.81
C LEU A 41 -18.18 -6.07 -0.64
N LEU A 42 -18.36 -5.11 0.27
CA LEU A 42 -17.60 -5.03 1.50
C LEU A 42 -17.89 -6.25 2.39
N TYR A 43 -16.85 -6.72 3.08
CA TYR A 43 -17.02 -7.78 4.05
C TYR A 43 -17.84 -7.30 5.25
N PRO A 44 -18.73 -8.14 5.81
CA PRO A 44 -19.45 -7.80 7.02
C PRO A 44 -18.45 -7.65 8.18
N ALA A 45 -18.53 -6.52 8.87
CA ALA A 45 -17.68 -6.22 10.01
C ALA A 45 -18.51 -5.96 11.26
N SER A 46 -18.02 -6.45 12.41
CA SER A 46 -18.59 -6.18 13.73
C SER A 46 -18.49 -4.69 14.07
N LEU A 47 -19.25 -4.24 15.06
CA LEU A 47 -19.24 -2.84 15.48
C LEU A 47 -17.86 -2.40 16.00
N GLU A 48 -17.15 -3.29 16.70
CA GLU A 48 -15.79 -3.05 17.18
C GLU A 48 -14.81 -2.94 16.01
N THR A 49 -14.85 -3.88 15.08
CA THR A 49 -13.99 -3.85 13.88
C THR A 49 -14.23 -2.60 13.05
N ARG A 50 -15.49 -2.17 12.88
CA ARG A 50 -15.81 -0.93 12.16
C ARG A 50 -15.19 0.32 12.81
N LYS A 51 -15.18 0.41 14.15
CA LYS A 51 -14.55 1.54 14.85
C LYS A 51 -13.06 1.61 14.57
N GLU A 52 -12.38 0.47 14.60
CA GLU A 52 -10.95 0.38 14.29
C GLU A 52 -10.66 0.69 12.82
N ILE A 53 -11.51 0.22 11.89
CA ILE A 53 -11.40 0.57 10.46
C ILE A 53 -11.46 2.08 10.29
N VAL A 54 -12.48 2.74 10.88
CA VAL A 54 -12.67 4.19 10.76
C VAL A 54 -11.48 4.95 11.35
N LYS A 55 -10.96 4.50 12.50
CA LYS A 55 -9.77 5.10 13.12
C LYS A 55 -8.56 5.03 12.18
N LEU A 56 -8.26 3.85 11.63
CA LEU A 56 -7.12 3.67 10.71
C LEU A 56 -7.29 4.45 9.40
N ILE A 57 -8.52 4.54 8.86
CA ILE A 57 -8.80 5.35 7.67
C ILE A 57 -8.53 6.83 7.96
N ASN A 58 -8.98 7.36 9.10
CA ASN A 58 -8.74 8.75 9.47
C ASN A 58 -7.24 9.04 9.61
N GLU A 59 -6.47 8.13 10.22
CA GLU A 59 -5.00 8.25 10.29
C GLU A 59 -4.37 8.31 8.88
N LEU A 60 -4.86 7.52 7.91
CA LEU A 60 -4.37 7.52 6.53
C LEU A 60 -4.77 8.79 5.74
N LEU A 61 -5.94 9.36 6.05
CA LEU A 61 -6.36 10.66 5.52
C LEU A 61 -5.47 11.80 6.06
N ASP A 62 -5.18 11.78 7.37
CA ASP A 62 -4.30 12.76 8.01
C ASP A 62 -2.86 12.69 7.48
N MET A 63 -2.39 11.50 7.11
CA MET A 63 -1.08 11.29 6.49
C MET A 63 -1.03 11.61 4.99
N ASP A 64 -2.14 12.06 4.38
CA ASP A 64 -2.26 12.36 2.94
C ASP A 64 -1.93 11.15 2.05
N VAL A 65 -2.18 9.94 2.55
CA VAL A 65 -2.00 8.68 1.82
C VAL A 65 -3.28 8.28 1.08
N MET A 66 -4.44 8.58 1.67
CA MET A 66 -5.76 8.35 1.09
C MET A 66 -6.48 9.68 0.82
N ARG A 67 -7.43 9.66 -0.11
CA ARG A 67 -8.31 10.80 -0.39
C ARG A 67 -9.77 10.36 -0.48
N ASN A 68 -10.68 11.26 -0.14
CA ASN A 68 -12.09 11.07 -0.43
C ASN A 68 -12.35 11.25 -1.92
N MET A 69 -13.14 10.35 -2.50
CA MET A 69 -13.59 10.45 -3.89
C MET A 69 -14.76 11.43 -3.98
N GLY A 70 -14.76 12.30 -5.00
CA GLY A 70 -15.82 13.28 -5.21
C GLY A 70 -17.05 12.68 -5.89
N HIS A 71 -18.18 13.40 -5.87
CA HIS A 71 -19.43 12.97 -6.52
C HIS A 71 -19.31 12.72 -8.03
N ASN A 72 -18.35 13.37 -8.70
CA ASN A 72 -18.12 13.22 -10.14
C ASN A 72 -17.10 12.12 -10.48
N ASP A 73 -16.44 11.52 -9.48
CA ASP A 73 -15.48 10.47 -9.73
C ASP A 73 -16.21 9.14 -9.98
N MET A 74 -16.12 8.62 -11.21
CA MET A 74 -16.65 7.29 -11.51
C MET A 74 -15.76 6.21 -10.89
N VAL A 75 -16.28 5.49 -9.90
CA VAL A 75 -15.59 4.35 -9.28
C VAL A 75 -15.96 3.07 -10.02
N GLU A 76 -15.04 2.57 -10.84
CA GLU A 76 -15.22 1.31 -11.57
C GLU A 76 -14.77 0.08 -10.79
N ILE A 77 -13.83 0.26 -9.86
CA ILE A 77 -13.17 -0.81 -9.10
C ILE A 77 -13.40 -0.57 -7.60
N ILE A 78 -13.88 -1.61 -6.92
CA ILE A 78 -14.14 -1.62 -5.47
C ILE A 78 -13.54 -2.91 -4.90
N THR A 79 -12.53 -2.74 -4.07
CA THR A 79 -11.80 -3.79 -3.36
C THR A 79 -12.22 -3.78 -1.89
N PRO A 80 -12.61 -4.93 -1.33
CA PRO A 80 -13.08 -4.98 0.04
C PRO A 80 -11.90 -4.98 1.00
N VAL A 81 -12.11 -4.36 2.16
CA VAL A 81 -11.11 -4.23 3.21
C VAL A 81 -11.50 -5.11 4.39
N HIS A 82 -10.51 -5.69 5.06
CA HIS A 82 -10.66 -6.40 6.31
C HIS A 82 -9.58 -5.96 7.30
N ILE A 83 -9.78 -6.27 8.57
CA ILE A 83 -8.75 -6.05 9.60
C ILE A 83 -8.16 -7.38 10.02
N SER A 84 -6.84 -7.39 10.21
CA SER A 84 -6.13 -8.44 10.93
C SER A 84 -5.57 -7.90 12.24
N TRP A 85 -5.50 -8.75 13.26
CA TRP A 85 -4.82 -8.43 14.52
C TRP A 85 -3.46 -9.11 14.53
N HIS A 86 -2.40 -8.33 14.71
CA HIS A 86 -1.02 -8.83 14.77
C HIS A 86 -0.15 -7.89 15.61
N ASP A 87 0.80 -8.43 16.39
CA ASP A 87 1.69 -7.66 17.28
C ASP A 87 0.96 -6.63 18.16
N CYS A 88 -0.15 -7.03 18.77
CA CYS A 88 -0.97 -6.17 19.63
C CYS A 88 -1.55 -4.93 18.94
N LYS A 89 -1.70 -4.95 17.61
CA LYS A 89 -2.25 -3.86 16.81
C LYS A 89 -3.19 -4.38 15.73
N TYR A 90 -4.22 -3.58 15.41
CA TYR A 90 -5.06 -3.79 14.25
C TYR A 90 -4.35 -3.28 12.98
N ARG A 91 -4.41 -4.06 11.90
CA ARG A 91 -3.87 -3.70 10.59
C ARG A 91 -4.98 -3.73 9.56
N LEU A 92 -5.09 -2.66 8.78
CA LEU A 92 -6.00 -2.58 7.65
C LEU A 92 -5.41 -3.38 6.48
N CYS A 93 -6.17 -4.34 5.95
CA CYS A 93 -5.73 -5.23 4.89
C CYS A 93 -6.75 -5.24 3.75
N GLU A 94 -6.33 -4.81 2.57
CA GLU A 94 -7.18 -4.77 1.39
C GLU A 94 -7.05 -6.05 0.56
N ASP A 95 -8.17 -6.56 0.04
CA ASP A 95 -8.19 -7.79 -0.75
C ASP A 95 -8.06 -7.50 -2.25
N PHE A 96 -6.80 -7.49 -2.71
CA PHE A 96 -6.46 -7.29 -4.12
C PHE A 96 -6.53 -8.56 -4.99
N LYS A 97 -6.97 -9.71 -4.47
CA LYS A 97 -6.91 -10.98 -5.23
C LYS A 97 -7.61 -10.90 -6.59
N ALA A 98 -8.79 -10.28 -6.63
CA ALA A 98 -9.52 -10.09 -7.88
C ALA A 98 -8.77 -9.15 -8.82
N LEU A 99 -8.25 -8.02 -8.31
CA LEU A 99 -7.51 -7.03 -9.11
C LEU A 99 -6.22 -7.61 -9.69
N THR A 100 -5.48 -8.42 -8.93
CA THR A 100 -4.22 -9.03 -9.38
C THR A 100 -4.39 -9.87 -10.63
N ASN A 101 -5.54 -10.57 -10.80
CA ASN A 101 -5.79 -11.39 -11.99
C ASN A 101 -6.00 -10.57 -13.27
N TYR A 102 -6.33 -9.28 -13.14
CA TYR A 102 -6.58 -8.39 -14.26
C TYR A 102 -5.42 -7.41 -14.49
N LYS A 103 -4.47 -7.31 -13.56
CA LYS A 103 -3.30 -6.43 -13.69
C LYS A 103 -2.29 -7.04 -14.67
N GLU A 104 -1.69 -6.19 -15.50
CA GLU A 104 -0.54 -6.60 -16.29
C GLU A 104 0.66 -6.94 -15.43
N THR A 105 1.31 -8.07 -15.73
CA THR A 105 2.47 -8.54 -14.98
C THR A 105 3.66 -7.61 -15.25
N ASP A 106 4.22 -7.06 -14.18
CA ASP A 106 5.50 -6.36 -14.27
C ASP A 106 6.60 -7.38 -14.65
N ARG A 107 7.35 -7.07 -15.71
CA ARG A 107 8.42 -7.91 -16.24
C ARG A 107 9.79 -7.52 -15.69
N TYR A 108 9.88 -6.54 -14.79
CA TYR A 108 11.13 -6.15 -14.15
C TYR A 108 11.40 -6.98 -12.89
N PRO A 109 12.29 -7.99 -12.93
CA PRO A 109 12.50 -8.87 -11.79
C PRO A 109 13.30 -8.17 -10.69
N ILE A 110 12.80 -8.27 -9.47
CA ILE A 110 13.59 -8.00 -8.27
C ILE A 110 14.66 -9.10 -8.18
N SER A 111 15.93 -8.71 -7.99
CA SER A 111 17.03 -9.68 -7.85
C SER A 111 16.79 -10.62 -6.67
N ARG A 112 17.13 -11.90 -6.84
CA ARG A 112 16.92 -12.88 -5.77
C ARG A 112 17.90 -12.63 -4.63
N ILE A 113 17.57 -13.16 -3.46
CA ILE A 113 18.41 -13.03 -2.25
C ILE A 113 19.85 -13.53 -2.50
N PRO A 114 20.09 -14.69 -3.14
CA PRO A 114 21.46 -15.16 -3.41
C PRO A 114 22.26 -14.18 -4.29
N ASP A 115 21.66 -13.69 -5.37
CA ASP A 115 22.31 -12.73 -6.28
C ASP A 115 22.72 -11.43 -5.54
N SER A 116 21.91 -11.01 -4.58
CA SER A 116 22.20 -9.84 -3.73
C SER A 116 23.29 -10.15 -2.70
N LEU A 117 23.31 -11.35 -2.12
CA LEU A 117 24.33 -11.78 -1.15
C LEU A 117 25.71 -11.94 -1.80
N ASP A 118 25.79 -12.46 -3.02
CA ASP A 118 27.05 -12.57 -3.76
C ASP A 118 27.70 -11.20 -4.00
N LYS A 119 26.89 -10.16 -4.23
CA LYS A 119 27.36 -8.77 -4.34
C LYS A 119 27.87 -8.23 -3.01
N LEU A 120 27.27 -8.65 -1.90
CA LEU A 120 27.66 -8.25 -0.54
C LEU A 120 28.87 -9.02 -0.01
N ALA A 121 29.19 -10.19 -0.55
CA ALA A 121 30.25 -11.07 -0.05
C ALA A 121 31.66 -10.43 -0.03
N LYS A 122 31.89 -9.41 -0.87
CA LYS A 122 33.16 -8.67 -0.93
C LYS A 122 33.17 -7.41 -0.04
N ALA A 123 32.06 -7.06 0.60
CA ALA A 123 31.95 -5.86 1.42
C ALA A 123 32.55 -6.08 2.81
N ILE A 124 33.32 -5.09 3.30
CA ILE A 124 33.98 -5.13 4.62
C ILE A 124 33.10 -4.45 5.69
N TYR A 125 32.31 -3.45 5.29
CA TYR A 125 31.42 -2.69 6.17
C TYR A 125 30.01 -2.71 5.58
N ILE A 126 29.03 -3.12 6.39
CA ILE A 126 27.63 -3.24 5.99
C ILE A 126 26.79 -2.35 6.90
N ALA A 127 25.94 -1.52 6.29
CA ALA A 127 24.90 -0.78 6.99
C ALA A 127 23.55 -1.25 6.47
N LYS A 128 22.63 -1.61 7.39
CA LYS A 128 21.26 -2.00 7.08
C LYS A 128 20.32 -0.86 7.47
N MET A 129 19.41 -0.51 6.58
CA MET A 129 18.30 0.41 6.82
C MET A 129 17.03 -0.31 6.37
N ASP A 130 15.98 -0.23 7.19
CA ASP A 130 14.65 -0.75 6.91
C ASP A 130 13.66 0.43 6.87
#